data_AF-A0A367LT70-F1
#
_entry.id   AF-A0A367LT70-F1
#
_cell.length_a   1.000
_cell.length_b   1.000
_cell.length_c   1.000
_cell.angle_alpha   90.00
_cell.angle_beta   90.00
_cell.angle_gamma   90.00
#
_symmetry.space_group_name_H-M   'P 1'
#
loop_
_entity.id
_entity.type
_entity.pdbx_description
1 polymer ?
#
loop_
_entity_poly.entity_id
_entity_poly.type
_entity_poly.pdbx_seq_one_letter_code
_entity_poly.pdbx_strand_id
1 'polypeptide(L)' 'QSLTLETTLPGSDLSFYKIDYRGQVFAPLTDNYTMRFHTELGYGDGYGSTERLPFYENYYAGGFNSVRGFKDST' A
#
# COMPACT_ATOMS: atom_id res chain seq x y z
N GLN A 1 -0.08 8.18 -10.67
CA GLN A 1 -1.18 7.58 -9.88
C GLN A 1 -1.31 6.14 -10.34
N SER A 2 -1.48 5.18 -9.43
CA SER A 2 -1.62 3.75 -9.75
C SER A 2 -2.62 3.09 -8.83
N LEU A 3 -3.43 2.18 -9.39
CA LEU A 3 -4.27 1.25 -8.65
C LEU A 3 -3.81 -0.17 -8.99
N THR A 4 -3.56 -0.98 -7.97
CA THR A 4 -3.12 -2.37 -8.12
C THR A 4 -4.09 -3.26 -7.36
N LEU A 5 -4.54 -4.33 -8.01
CA LEU A 5 -5.35 -5.39 -7.42
C LEU A 5 -4.56 -6.69 -7.58
N GLU A 6 -4.34 -7.38 -6.47
CA GLU A 6 -3.70 -8.70 -6.44
C GLU A 6 -4.68 -9.70 -5.82
N THR A 7 -4.77 -10.89 -6.40
CA THR A 7 -5.64 -11.95 -5.91
C THR A 7 -5.04 -13.31 -6.24
N THR A 8 -5.25 -14.27 -5.34
CA THR A 8 -4.81 -15.65 -5.51
C THR A 8 -5.79 -16.47 -6.36
N LEU A 9 -5.27 -17.39 -7.17
CA LEU A 9 -6.10 -18.27 -7.99
C LEU A 9 -6.72 -19.41 -7.17
N PRO A 10 -7.94 -19.87 -7.54
CA PRO A 10 -8.54 -21.07 -6.95
C PRO A 10 -7.64 -22.30 -7.16
N GLY A 11 -7.31 -23.01 -6.08
CA GLY A 11 -6.35 -24.12 -6.09
C GLY A 11 -4.99 -23.79 -5.47
N SER A 12 -4.78 -22.53 -5.04
CA SER A 12 -3.68 -22.16 -4.15
C SER A 12 -3.98 -22.57 -2.70
N ASP A 13 -2.96 -22.96 -1.94
CA ASP A 13 -3.08 -23.28 -0.51
C ASP A 13 -3.54 -22.07 0.32
N LEU A 14 -3.31 -20.85 -0.19
CA LEU A 14 -3.69 -19.59 0.45
C LEU A 14 -4.58 -18.77 -0.48
N SER A 15 -5.67 -18.25 0.08
CA SER A 15 -6.67 -17.45 -0.63
C SER A 15 -6.74 -16.05 -0.04
N PHE A 16 -6.20 -15.05 -0.73
CA PHE A 16 -6.20 -13.66 -0.27
C PHE A 16 -6.30 -12.67 -1.43
N TYR A 17 -6.75 -11.46 -1.13
CA TYR A 17 -6.73 -10.34 -2.05
C TYR A 17 -6.04 -9.13 -1.41
N LYS A 18 -5.45 -8.29 -2.25
CA LYS A 18 -4.84 -7.01 -1.87
C LYS A 18 -5.22 -5.94 -2.87
N ILE A 19 -5.50 -4.75 -2.35
CA ILE A 19 -5.85 -3.57 -3.12
C ILE A 19 -4.92 -2.45 -2.65
N ASP A 20 -4.15 -1.91 -3.59
CA ASP A 20 -3.20 -0.84 -3.33
C ASP A 20 -3.49 0.37 -4.21
N TYR A 21 -3.63 1.52 -3.57
CA TYR A 21 -3.79 2.81 -4.22
C TYR A 21 -2.60 3.71 -3.90
N ARG A 22 -1.95 4.23 -4.95
CA ARG A 22 -0.89 5.24 -4.82
C ARG A 22 -1.23 6.49 -5.60
N GLY A 23 -1.40 7.58 -4.88
CA GLY A 23 -1.71 8.90 -5.39
C GLY A 23 -0.53 9.85 -5.19
N GLN A 24 -0.20 10.62 -6.23
CA GLN A 24 0.73 11.73 -6.11
C GLN A 24 0.20 12.91 -6.92
N VAL A 25 0.11 14.06 -6.28
CA VAL A 25 -0.36 15.31 -6.86
C VAL A 25 0.66 16.40 -6.56
N PHE A 26 0.97 17.21 -7.57
CA PHE A 26 1.77 18.41 -7.42
C PHE A 26 0.91 19.61 -7.75
N ALA A 27 0.83 20.55 -6.81
CA ALA A 27 0.08 21.78 -6.97
C ALA A 27 1.05 22.97 -6.80
N PRO A 28 1.28 23.79 -7.84
CA PRO A 28 2.07 25.00 -7.70
C PRO A 28 1.29 25.99 -6.81
N LEU A 29 1.94 26.47 -5.74
CA LEU A 29 1.43 27.59 -4.92
C LEU A 29 1.83 28.93 -5.55
N THR A 30 3.04 28.99 -6.09
CA THR A 30 3.65 30.15 -6.75
C THR A 30 4.65 29.63 -7.80
N ASP A 31 5.27 30.53 -8.56
CA ASP A 31 6.30 30.17 -9.55
C ASP A 31 7.52 29.47 -8.94
N ASN A 32 7.77 29.68 -7.64
CA ASN A 32 8.95 29.16 -6.94
C ASN A 32 8.61 28.04 -5.92
N TYR A 33 7.34 27.81 -5.62
CA TYR A 33 6.90 26.84 -4.60
C TYR A 33 5.85 25.89 -5.16
N THR A 34 6.15 24.59 -5.07
CA THR A 34 5.22 23.52 -5.45
C THR A 34 4.95 22.61 -4.26
N MET A 35 3.68 22.46 -3.91
CA MET A 35 3.26 21.45 -2.94
C MET A 35 3.24 20.09 -3.59
N ARG A 36 3.73 19.09 -2.86
CA ARG A 36 3.57 17.68 -3.20
C ARG A 36 2.67 17.03 -2.17
N PHE A 37 1.55 16.48 -2.63
CA PHE A 37 0.71 15.59 -1.86
C PHE A 37 0.96 14.16 -2.32
N HIS A 38 1.34 13.28 -1.38
CA HIS A 38 1.66 11.87 -1.62
C HIS A 38 0.79 11.02 -0.70
N THR A 39 0.18 9.97 -1.24
CA THR A 39 -0.73 9.09 -0.49
C THR A 39 -0.56 7.65 -0.96
N GLU A 40 -0.45 6.74 0.00
CA GLU A 40 -0.43 5.31 -0.22
C GLU A 40 -1.46 4.67 0.70
N LEU A 41 -2.41 3.94 0.13
CA LEU A 41 -3.44 3.21 0.85
C LEU A 41 -3.38 1.75 0.41
N GLY A 42 -3.28 0.84 1.36
CA GLY A 42 -3.28 -0.59 1.13
C GLY A 42 -4.36 -1.26 1.98
N TYR A 43 -5.09 -2.20 1.41
CA TYR A 43 -6.04 -3.06 2.13
C TYR A 43 -5.96 -4.46 1.56
N GLY A 44 -5.84 -5.46 2.43
CA GLY A 44 -5.80 -6.86 2.02
C GLY A 44 -6.33 -7.76 3.10
N ASP A 45 -7.00 -8.83 2.68
CA ASP A 45 -7.60 -9.80 3.58
C ASP A 45 -7.60 -11.21 2.97
N GLY A 46 -7.68 -12.21 3.86
CA GLY A 46 -7.89 -13.59 3.48
C GLY A 46 -9.35 -13.85 3.11
N TYR A 47 -9.60 -14.86 2.29
CA TYR A 47 -10.94 -15.36 2.01
C TYR A 47 -10.95 -16.89 1.88
N GLY A 48 -12.15 -17.48 1.92
CA GLY A 48 -12.30 -18.94 1.78
C GLY A 48 -11.71 -19.70 2.97
N SER A 49 -10.71 -20.54 2.71
CA SER A 49 -10.01 -21.35 3.74
C SER A 49 -8.94 -20.57 4.52
N THR A 50 -8.58 -19.36 4.05
CA THR A 50 -7.57 -18.51 4.68
C THR A 50 -8.27 -17.42 5.48
N GLU A 51 -8.24 -17.53 6.81
CA GLU A 51 -8.97 -16.61 7.71
C GLU A 51 -8.41 -15.19 7.74
N ARG A 52 -7.14 -15.00 7.37
CA ARG A 52 -6.44 -13.71 7.44
C ARG A 52 -5.30 -13.63 6.44
N LEU A 53 -4.91 -12.40 6.09
CA LEU A 53 -3.77 -12.15 5.22
C LEU A 53 -2.49 -12.85 5.77
N PRO A 54 -1.73 -13.59 4.93
CA PRO A 54 -0.49 -14.22 5.36
C PRO A 54 0.53 -13.18 5.87
N PHE A 55 1.29 -13.54 6.90
CA PHE A 55 2.16 -12.59 7.61
C PHE A 55 3.24 -11.94 6.73
N TYR A 56 3.65 -12.61 5.65
CA TYR A 56 4.65 -12.10 4.71
C TYR A 56 4.06 -11.11 3.70
N GLU A 57 2.73 -11.02 3.60
CA GLU A 57 2.01 -10.04 2.77
C GLU A 57 1.53 -8.81 3.56
N ASN A 58 1.84 -8.74 4.86
CA ASN A 58 1.46 -7.63 5.71
C ASN A 58 2.01 -6.30 5.18
N TYR A 59 1.24 -5.24 5.41
CA TYR A 59 1.68 -3.87 5.16
C TYR A 59 2.64 -3.40 6.26
N TYR A 60 3.68 -2.68 5.85
CA TYR A 60 4.69 -2.11 6.74
C TYR A 60 4.82 -0.61 6.48
N ALA A 61 5.05 0.16 7.54
CA ALA A 61 5.29 1.59 7.44
C ALA A 61 6.60 1.97 8.16
N GLY A 62 6.92 3.26 8.19
CA GLY A 62 8.19 3.78 8.68
C GLY A 62 9.32 3.74 7.66
N GLY A 63 10.30 4.63 7.85
CA GLY A 63 11.46 4.77 6.98
C GLY A 63 11.37 5.83 5.91
N PHE A 64 12.39 5.92 5.06
CA PHE A 64 12.53 7.01 4.08
C PHE A 64 11.41 7.02 3.04
N ASN A 65 10.93 5.84 2.65
CA ASN A 65 9.95 5.68 1.58
C ASN A 65 8.49 5.83 2.03
N SER A 66 8.21 5.81 3.34
CA SER A 66 6.86 6.01 3.88
C SER A 66 6.83 7.20 4.83
N VAL A 67 7.19 7.01 6.11
CA VAL A 67 7.16 8.02 7.15
C VAL A 67 8.58 8.28 7.67
N ARG A 68 9.20 9.34 7.15
CA ARG A 68 10.52 9.80 7.59
C ARG A 68 10.52 10.12 9.08
N GLY A 69 11.62 9.79 9.75
CA GLY A 69 11.77 9.95 11.21
C GLY A 69 11.36 8.72 12.03
N PHE A 70 10.74 7.71 11.40
CA PHE A 70 10.47 6.40 11.99
C PHE A 70 11.38 5.33 11.40
N LYS A 71 11.62 4.26 12.15
CA LYS A 71 12.39 3.11 11.69
C LYS A 71 11.60 2.33 10.64
N ASP A 72 12.29 1.76 9.66
CA ASP A 72 11.68 0.84 8.68
C ASP A 72 10.93 -0.30 9.38
N SER A 73 9.76 -0.64 8.84
CA SER A 73 8.90 -1.75 9.27
C SER A 73 8.29 -1.58 10.68
N THR A 74 7.84 -0.37 10.99
CA THR A 74 6.96 -0.10 12.15
C THR A 74 5.49 -0.29 11.79
#